data_AF-L1P5V7-F1
#
_entry.id   AF-L1P5V7-F1
#
_cell.length_a   1.000
_cell.length_b   1.000
_cell.length_c   1.000
_cell.angle_alpha   90.00
_cell.angle_beta   90.00
_cell.angle_gamma   90.00
#
_symmetry.space_group_name_H-M   'P 1'
#
loop_
_entity.id
_entity.type
_entity.pdbx_description
1 polymer ?
#
loop_
_entity_poly.entity_id
_entity_poly.type
_entity_poly.pdbx_seq_one_letter_code
_entity_poly.pdbx_strand_id
1 'polypeptide(L)'
;MELQDLLGRLIHSPEIKEFFAQYHLPQNPNPEYDAYGNLFWVPVNNEEKTIRCLFTGYVRYAPAYGEPIGNYNKEKDQLILHQITIDSENAPDGKISDINLPFGLNIGDDKTTIVQKIGKKLTGKTVSDYGSAYDVLFEEFRLLVVLNPKEQLRRLILFKLELYEKKRIHLKALLKSQNKNIDPNRIPEIQAFLSETPIPEWRQRMAQGDDMFSEESITAVETALTEYVQTLCEAVQKKNATTAYNSMGKLVKKLNKINDKYGLIETMEREELCEWLNTLIRKTGLELADNVDITDEYREW
;
A
#
# COMPACT_ATOMS: atom_id res chain seq x y z
N MET A 1 -10.79 -25.86 6.72
CA MET A 1 -10.70 -24.42 6.38
C MET A 1 -9.50 -23.86 7.11
N GLU A 2 -8.65 -23.10 6.43
CA GLU A 2 -7.47 -22.52 7.05
C GLU A 2 -7.80 -21.17 7.69
N LEU A 3 -6.94 -20.69 8.60
CA LEU A 3 -7.22 -19.46 9.36
C LEU A 3 -7.40 -18.23 8.48
N GLN A 4 -6.61 -18.11 7.40
CA GLN A 4 -6.73 -16.98 6.48
C GLN A 4 -8.06 -16.96 5.72
N ASP A 5 -8.73 -18.11 5.56
CA ASP A 5 -10.02 -18.21 4.85
C ASP A 5 -11.18 -17.61 5.66
N LEU A 6 -10.94 -17.33 6.94
CA LEU A 6 -11.90 -16.67 7.83
C LEU A 6 -11.92 -15.14 7.62
N LEU A 7 -10.85 -14.56 7.10
CA LEU A 7 -10.73 -13.12 6.92
C LEU A 7 -11.80 -12.60 5.94
N GLY A 8 -12.54 -11.60 6.37
CA GLY A 8 -13.63 -10.97 5.64
C GLY A 8 -15.00 -11.62 5.85
N ARG A 9 -15.11 -12.65 6.68
CA ARG A 9 -16.40 -13.27 7.02
C ARG A 9 -17.09 -12.55 8.17
N LEU A 10 -18.42 -12.61 8.16
CA LEU A 10 -19.26 -12.09 9.23
C LEU A 10 -19.12 -12.93 10.50
N ILE A 11 -19.21 -12.28 11.67
CA ILE A 11 -19.15 -12.96 12.97
C ILE A 11 -20.19 -14.08 13.13
N HIS A 12 -21.33 -13.97 12.46
CA HIS A 12 -22.40 -14.96 12.55
C HIS A 12 -22.33 -16.07 11.49
N SER A 13 -21.33 -16.02 10.60
CA SER A 13 -21.13 -17.08 9.59
C SER A 13 -20.87 -18.44 10.26
N PRO A 14 -21.32 -19.55 9.67
CA PRO A 14 -21.07 -20.89 10.20
C PRO A 14 -19.58 -21.14 10.49
N GLU A 15 -18.73 -20.68 9.58
CA GLU A 15 -17.27 -20.78 9.64
C GLU A 15 -16.68 -20.09 10.87
N ILE A 16 -17.12 -18.85 11.16
CA ILE A 16 -16.65 -18.11 12.34
C ILE A 16 -17.20 -18.73 13.62
N LYS A 17 -18.45 -19.20 13.63
CA LYS A 17 -19.05 -19.87 14.80
C LYS A 17 -18.32 -21.16 15.15
N GLU A 18 -18.02 -21.99 14.15
CA GLU A 18 -17.25 -23.22 14.32
C GLU A 18 -15.84 -22.92 14.85
N PHE A 19 -15.15 -21.95 14.24
CA PHE A 19 -13.85 -21.49 14.70
C PHE A 19 -13.88 -20.96 16.14
N PHE A 20 -14.88 -20.15 16.50
CA PHE A 20 -15.04 -19.67 17.87
C PHE A 20 -15.34 -20.80 18.86
N ALA A 21 -16.13 -21.81 18.47
CA ALA A 21 -16.39 -22.96 19.30
C ALA A 21 -15.12 -23.80 19.53
N GLN A 22 -14.34 -24.02 18.46
CA GLN A 22 -13.08 -24.78 18.51
C GLN A 22 -12.06 -24.16 19.48
N TYR A 23 -11.95 -22.84 19.49
CA TYR A 23 -10.96 -22.12 20.31
C TYR A 23 -11.58 -21.40 21.52
N HIS A 24 -12.81 -21.75 21.89
CA HIS A 24 -13.54 -21.20 23.03
C HIS A 24 -13.52 -19.66 23.08
N LEU A 25 -13.75 -19.01 21.93
CA LEU A 25 -13.85 -17.57 21.82
C LEU A 25 -15.28 -17.09 22.16
N PRO A 26 -15.42 -15.88 22.75
CA PRO A 26 -16.73 -15.28 23.00
C PRO A 26 -17.59 -15.16 21.73
N GLN A 27 -18.79 -15.75 21.75
CA GLN A 27 -19.71 -15.74 20.61
C GLN A 27 -20.44 -14.41 20.42
N ASN A 28 -20.57 -13.64 21.51
CA ASN A 28 -21.22 -12.33 21.53
C ASN A 28 -20.27 -11.33 22.19
N PRO A 29 -19.29 -10.78 21.44
CA PRO A 29 -18.36 -9.82 22.00
C PRO A 29 -19.05 -8.50 22.34
N ASN A 30 -18.49 -7.79 23.33
CA ASN A 30 -18.96 -6.45 23.65
C ASN A 30 -18.67 -5.52 22.47
N PRO A 31 -19.67 -4.80 21.96
CA PRO A 31 -19.45 -3.89 20.85
C PRO A 31 -18.60 -2.70 21.31
N GLU A 32 -17.68 -2.29 20.45
CA GLU A 32 -16.93 -1.04 20.56
C GLU A 32 -17.35 -0.13 19.40
N TYR A 33 -17.52 1.16 19.69
CA TYR A 33 -18.01 2.14 18.73
C TYR A 33 -17.01 3.28 18.58
N ASP A 34 -16.93 3.82 17.37
CA ASP A 34 -16.25 5.07 17.11
C ASP A 34 -17.06 6.30 17.58
N ALA A 35 -16.50 7.50 17.40
CA ALA A 35 -17.14 8.76 17.74
C ALA A 35 -18.45 9.05 16.97
N TYR A 36 -18.73 8.30 15.90
CA TYR A 36 -19.92 8.41 15.06
C TYR A 36 -20.95 7.31 15.35
N GLY A 37 -20.68 6.42 16.30
CA GLY A 37 -21.55 5.32 16.68
C GLY A 37 -21.47 4.09 15.76
N ASN A 38 -20.43 3.96 14.92
CA ASN A 38 -20.22 2.75 14.09
C ASN A 38 -19.32 1.75 14.80
N LEU A 39 -19.53 0.46 14.57
CA LEU A 39 -18.72 -0.61 15.17
C LEU A 39 -17.27 -0.49 14.70
N PHE A 40 -16.36 -0.46 15.66
CA PHE A 40 -14.94 -0.26 15.40
C PHE A 40 -14.11 -1.04 16.39
N TRP A 41 -13.10 -1.75 15.89
CA TRP A 41 -12.06 -2.38 16.71
C TRP A 41 -12.55 -3.37 17.77
N VAL A 42 -13.65 -4.08 17.50
CA VAL A 42 -14.22 -5.06 18.44
C VAL A 42 -13.28 -6.27 18.60
N PRO A 43 -12.58 -6.42 19.74
CA PRO A 43 -11.66 -7.51 19.96
C PRO A 43 -12.42 -8.76 20.45
N VAL A 44 -12.02 -9.91 19.94
CA VAL A 44 -12.49 -11.22 20.45
C VAL A 44 -11.26 -12.05 20.76
N ASN A 45 -10.98 -12.30 22.03
CA ASN A 45 -9.77 -12.99 22.46
C ASN A 45 -10.09 -14.17 23.38
N ASN A 46 -9.14 -15.10 23.38
CA ASN A 46 -9.00 -16.11 24.42
C ASN A 46 -7.50 -16.17 24.71
N GLU A 47 -7.11 -15.59 25.85
CA GLU A 47 -5.71 -15.48 26.24
C GLU A 47 -5.07 -16.85 26.50
N GLU A 48 -5.81 -17.76 27.15
CA GLU A 48 -5.37 -19.14 27.37
C GLU A 48 -5.10 -19.88 26.06
N LYS A 49 -5.90 -19.59 25.03
CA LYS A 49 -5.71 -20.14 23.68
C LYS A 49 -4.83 -19.28 22.79
N THR A 50 -4.19 -18.22 23.31
CA THR A 50 -3.20 -17.39 22.59
C THR A 50 -3.72 -16.72 21.32
N ILE A 51 -5.04 -16.66 21.15
CA ILE A 51 -5.68 -16.24 19.90
C ILE A 51 -6.52 -14.99 20.13
N ARG A 52 -6.32 -14.02 19.24
CA ARG A 52 -7.06 -12.75 19.24
C ARG A 52 -7.52 -12.44 17.84
N CYS A 53 -8.81 -12.18 17.69
CA CYS A 53 -9.44 -11.71 16.47
C CYS A 53 -9.81 -10.24 16.63
N LEU A 54 -9.77 -9.49 15.52
CA LEU A 54 -10.27 -8.12 15.46
C LEU A 54 -11.34 -8.02 14.39
N PHE A 55 -12.49 -7.49 14.81
CA PHE A 55 -13.63 -7.23 13.95
C PHE A 55 -13.85 -5.73 13.80
N THR A 56 -14.41 -5.34 12.66
CA THR A 56 -14.88 -3.98 12.43
C THR A 56 -16.27 -4.02 11.80
N GLY A 57 -17.05 -2.96 11.98
CA GLY A 57 -18.36 -2.82 11.35
C GLY A 57 -18.26 -2.72 9.84
N TYR A 58 -19.34 -3.09 9.15
CA TYR A 58 -19.52 -2.97 7.71
C TYR A 58 -19.22 -1.55 7.20
N VAL A 59 -19.69 -0.52 7.91
CA VAL A 59 -19.51 0.89 7.52
C VAL A 59 -18.02 1.24 7.33
N ARG A 60 -17.15 0.64 8.14
CA ARG A 60 -15.70 0.81 8.06
C ARG A 60 -15.02 -0.25 7.21
N TYR A 61 -15.56 -1.47 7.21
CA TYR A 61 -14.99 -2.60 6.49
C TYR A 61 -15.05 -2.38 4.98
N ALA A 62 -16.23 -2.05 4.44
CA ALA A 62 -16.44 -2.04 3.00
C ALA A 62 -15.55 -1.03 2.25
N PRO A 63 -15.38 0.22 2.72
CA PRO A 63 -14.47 1.17 2.08
C PRO A 63 -12.99 0.75 2.14
N ALA A 64 -12.58 0.03 3.20
CA ALA A 64 -11.18 -0.34 3.41
C ALA A 64 -10.80 -1.66 2.71
N TYR A 65 -11.68 -2.67 2.75
CA TYR A 65 -11.36 -4.05 2.35
C TYR A 65 -12.23 -4.58 1.19
N GLY A 66 -13.30 -3.86 0.83
CA GLY A 66 -14.32 -4.30 -0.13
C GLY A 66 -15.47 -5.05 0.54
N GLU A 67 -16.31 -5.67 -0.28
CA GLU A 67 -17.48 -6.39 0.21
C GLU A 67 -17.10 -7.61 1.08
N PRO A 68 -17.81 -7.86 2.20
CA PRO A 68 -17.54 -9.00 3.05
C PRO A 68 -17.94 -10.31 2.36
N ILE A 69 -17.35 -11.41 2.83
CA ILE A 69 -17.64 -12.76 2.34
C ILE A 69 -18.90 -13.28 3.04
N GLY A 70 -19.90 -13.64 2.23
CA GLY A 70 -21.15 -14.27 2.68
C GLY A 70 -22.37 -13.36 2.57
N ASN A 71 -23.50 -13.83 3.10
CA ASN A 71 -24.75 -13.08 3.09
C ASN A 71 -24.75 -12.06 4.23
N TYR A 72 -24.69 -10.79 3.88
CA TYR A 72 -24.72 -9.69 4.85
C TYR A 72 -25.98 -8.85 4.66
N ASN A 73 -26.45 -8.26 5.75
CA ASN A 73 -27.55 -7.31 5.76
C ASN A 73 -26.96 -5.89 5.69
N LYS A 74 -27.09 -5.25 4.53
CA LYS A 74 -26.65 -3.86 4.27
C LYS A 74 -27.26 -2.83 5.23
N GLU A 75 -28.40 -3.13 5.85
CA GLU A 75 -29.11 -2.24 6.76
C GLU A 75 -28.60 -2.32 8.21
N LYS A 76 -27.69 -3.25 8.50
CA LYS A 76 -27.12 -3.43 9.84
C LYS A 76 -25.60 -3.33 9.79
N ASP A 77 -25.04 -2.58 10.72
CA ASP A 77 -23.60 -2.58 10.92
C ASP A 77 -23.21 -3.91 11.59
N GLN A 78 -22.71 -4.86 10.78
CA GLN A 78 -22.36 -6.20 11.24
C GLN A 78 -20.85 -6.33 11.41
N LEU A 79 -20.43 -7.10 12.40
CA LEU A 79 -19.01 -7.37 12.65
C LEU A 79 -18.42 -8.29 11.58
N ILE A 80 -17.34 -7.84 10.95
CA ILE A 80 -16.58 -8.59 9.95
C ILE A 80 -15.14 -8.75 10.42
N LEU A 81 -14.65 -9.99 10.36
CA LEU A 81 -13.29 -10.32 10.77
C LEU A 81 -12.28 -9.73 9.79
N HIS A 82 -11.28 -8.99 10.27
CA HIS A 82 -10.22 -8.47 9.41
C HIS A 82 -8.80 -8.73 9.93
N GLN A 83 -8.65 -9.26 11.14
CA GLN A 83 -7.36 -9.64 11.68
C GLN A 83 -7.46 -10.87 12.60
N ILE A 84 -6.50 -11.78 12.48
CA ILE A 84 -6.27 -12.87 13.43
C ILE A 84 -4.82 -12.79 13.91
N THR A 85 -4.64 -12.76 15.22
CA THR A 85 -3.34 -12.76 15.90
C THR A 85 -3.20 -14.05 16.68
N ILE A 86 -2.04 -14.68 16.56
CA ILE A 86 -1.63 -15.81 17.38
C ILE A 86 -0.32 -15.45 18.04
N ASP A 87 -0.29 -15.48 19.38
CA ASP A 87 0.80 -14.96 20.17
C ASP A 87 1.21 -15.88 21.32
N SER A 88 2.39 -16.48 21.21
CA SER A 88 2.87 -17.43 22.22
C SER A 88 3.26 -16.77 23.54
N GLU A 89 3.31 -15.43 23.62
CA GLU A 89 3.65 -14.69 24.86
C GLU A 89 2.68 -14.98 26.00
N ASN A 90 1.40 -15.21 25.69
CA ASN A 90 0.36 -15.45 26.68
C ASN A 90 0.10 -16.95 26.93
N ALA A 91 0.88 -17.83 26.30
CA ALA A 91 0.70 -19.28 26.44
C ALA A 91 1.17 -19.74 27.83
N PRO A 92 0.36 -20.52 28.58
CA PRO A 92 0.87 -21.29 29.71
C PRO A 92 2.04 -22.15 29.22
N ASP A 93 3.20 -22.01 29.86
CA ASP A 93 4.47 -22.71 29.51
C ASP A 93 5.05 -22.39 28.11
N GLY A 94 4.60 -21.33 27.44
CA GLY A 94 5.14 -20.89 26.15
C GLY A 94 4.78 -21.78 24.95
N LYS A 95 3.83 -22.72 25.11
CA LYS A 95 3.41 -23.66 24.06
C LYS A 95 2.01 -23.35 23.54
N ILE A 96 1.90 -23.12 22.24
CA ILE A 96 0.61 -23.10 21.52
C ILE A 96 0.31 -24.55 21.12
N SER A 97 -0.34 -25.33 21.99
CA SER A 97 -0.46 -26.78 21.75
C SER A 97 -1.54 -27.15 20.73
N ASP A 98 -2.53 -26.29 20.47
CA ASP A 98 -3.78 -26.72 19.83
C ASP A 98 -4.18 -25.95 18.55
N ILE A 99 -3.39 -24.95 18.11
CA ILE A 99 -3.73 -24.16 16.90
C ILE A 99 -2.89 -24.62 15.70
N ASN A 100 -3.59 -25.04 14.63
CA ASN A 100 -2.97 -25.25 13.34
C ASN A 100 -2.64 -23.90 12.68
N LEU A 101 -1.36 -23.50 12.73
CA LEU A 101 -0.90 -22.27 12.10
C LEU A 101 -0.91 -22.42 10.56
N PRO A 102 -1.12 -21.31 9.81
CA PRO A 102 -1.13 -21.35 8.35
C PRO A 102 0.21 -21.86 7.80
N PHE A 103 0.16 -22.52 6.63
CA PHE A 103 1.33 -23.07 5.94
C PHE A 103 2.13 -24.13 6.73
N GLY A 104 1.52 -24.72 7.77
CA GLY A 104 2.19 -25.69 8.65
C GLY A 104 3.31 -25.07 9.50
N LEU A 105 3.26 -23.75 9.72
CA LEU A 105 4.18 -23.04 10.62
C LEU A 105 4.06 -23.58 12.06
N ASN A 106 5.14 -23.45 12.82
CA ASN A 106 5.16 -23.73 14.25
C ASN A 106 5.84 -22.59 15.00
N ILE A 107 5.36 -22.28 16.20
CA ILE A 107 6.12 -21.44 17.13
C ILE A 107 7.48 -22.09 17.37
N GLY A 108 8.53 -21.29 17.33
CA GLY A 108 9.91 -21.75 17.39
C GLY A 108 10.59 -21.96 16.05
N ASP A 109 9.84 -22.01 14.93
CA ASP A 109 10.43 -22.11 13.59
C ASP A 109 11.41 -20.96 13.36
N ASP A 110 12.61 -21.28 12.89
CA ASP A 110 13.59 -20.26 12.50
C ASP A 110 13.20 -19.62 11.17
N LYS A 111 13.84 -18.49 10.86
CA LYS A 111 13.59 -17.73 9.63
C LYS A 111 13.71 -18.55 8.33
N THR A 112 14.66 -19.49 8.24
CA THR A 112 14.87 -20.32 7.05
C THR A 112 13.71 -21.29 6.89
N THR A 113 13.33 -21.96 7.97
CA THR A 113 12.19 -22.88 8.03
C THR A 113 10.88 -22.16 7.65
N ILE A 114 10.66 -20.94 8.17
CA ILE A 114 9.50 -20.10 7.82
C ILE A 114 9.45 -19.83 6.31
N VAL A 115 10.55 -19.39 5.71
CA VAL A 115 10.62 -19.10 4.27
C VAL A 115 10.32 -20.35 3.43
N GLN A 116 10.83 -21.51 3.85
CA GLN A 116 10.58 -22.79 3.17
C GLN A 116 9.11 -23.19 3.23
N LYS A 117 8.49 -23.14 4.41
CA LYS A 117 7.08 -23.50 4.61
C LYS A 117 6.11 -22.57 3.88
N ILE A 118 6.37 -21.26 3.94
CA ILE A 118 5.53 -20.24 3.29
C ILE A 118 5.76 -20.22 1.76
N GLY A 119 6.96 -20.60 1.30
CA GLY A 119 7.34 -20.51 -0.11
C GLY A 119 7.54 -19.08 -0.63
N LYS A 120 7.64 -18.09 0.26
CA LYS A 120 7.86 -16.67 -0.07
C LYS A 120 8.96 -16.05 0.78
N LYS A 121 9.65 -15.05 0.21
CA LYS A 121 10.64 -14.26 0.93
C LYS A 121 9.96 -13.34 1.94
N LEU A 122 10.57 -13.21 3.11
CA LEU A 122 10.19 -12.24 4.13
C LEU A 122 10.66 -10.83 3.73
N THR A 123 9.80 -9.83 3.85
CA THR A 123 10.08 -8.42 3.49
C THR A 123 9.70 -7.47 4.64
N GLY A 124 9.90 -6.15 4.49
CA GLY A 124 9.42 -5.17 5.47
C GLY A 124 10.04 -5.30 6.88
N LYS A 125 11.33 -5.69 6.97
CA LYS A 125 11.97 -5.95 8.27
C LYS A 125 11.87 -4.73 9.18
N THR A 126 11.19 -4.90 10.31
CA THR A 126 11.20 -3.97 11.44
C THR A 126 11.93 -4.62 12.60
N VAL A 127 12.75 -3.87 13.34
CA VAL A 127 13.54 -4.37 14.48
C VAL A 127 13.19 -3.55 15.72
N SER A 128 13.05 -4.23 16.85
CA SER A 128 12.94 -3.65 18.18
C SER A 128 13.72 -4.49 19.19
N ASP A 129 13.76 -4.03 20.44
CA ASP A 129 14.40 -4.79 21.54
C ASP A 129 13.72 -6.16 21.79
N TYR A 130 12.48 -6.32 21.33
CA TYR A 130 11.70 -7.54 21.47
C TYR A 130 11.87 -8.52 20.30
N GLY A 131 12.69 -8.18 19.30
CA GLY A 131 13.02 -9.04 18.16
C GLY A 131 12.79 -8.36 16.81
N SER A 132 12.28 -9.10 15.83
CA SER A 132 12.07 -8.58 14.47
C SER A 132 10.73 -9.02 13.88
N ALA A 133 10.12 -8.14 13.09
CA ALA A 133 8.89 -8.42 12.37
C ALA A 133 9.12 -8.32 10.86
N TYR A 134 8.41 -9.16 10.10
CA TYR A 134 8.49 -9.23 8.65
C TYR A 134 7.11 -9.39 8.03
N ASP A 135 6.86 -8.66 6.94
CA ASP A 135 5.66 -8.82 6.12
C ASP A 135 5.86 -9.86 5.01
N VAL A 136 4.82 -10.66 4.79
CA VAL A 136 4.64 -11.53 3.64
C VAL A 136 3.29 -11.25 3.00
N LEU A 137 3.34 -10.85 1.73
CA LEU A 137 2.16 -10.41 1.00
C LEU A 137 1.58 -11.54 0.13
N PHE A 138 0.28 -11.76 0.26
CA PHE A 138 -0.53 -12.64 -0.58
C PHE A 138 -1.59 -11.81 -1.32
N GLU A 139 -2.36 -12.47 -2.18
CA GLU A 139 -3.38 -11.80 -3.01
C GLU A 139 -4.55 -11.26 -2.17
N GLU A 140 -4.95 -12.01 -1.14
CA GLU A 140 -6.14 -11.70 -0.34
C GLU A 140 -5.86 -11.26 1.10
N PHE A 141 -4.63 -11.46 1.58
CA PHE A 141 -4.21 -11.15 2.95
C PHE A 141 -2.72 -10.83 3.00
N ARG A 142 -2.28 -10.25 4.11
CA ARG A 142 -0.87 -10.18 4.48
C ARG A 142 -0.64 -10.92 5.79
N LEU A 143 0.53 -11.54 5.90
CA LEU A 143 1.01 -12.23 7.08
C LEU A 143 2.18 -11.43 7.66
N LEU A 144 2.05 -11.00 8.91
CA LEU A 144 3.15 -10.48 9.69
C LEU A 144 3.74 -11.62 10.53
N VAL A 145 5.01 -11.92 10.31
CA VAL A 145 5.80 -12.88 11.07
C VAL A 145 6.63 -12.13 12.08
N VAL A 146 6.50 -12.44 13.37
CA VAL A 146 7.28 -11.82 14.44
C VAL A 146 8.19 -12.87 15.08
N LEU A 147 9.49 -12.60 15.01
CA LEU A 147 10.56 -13.41 15.58
C LEU A 147 11.04 -12.79 16.89
N ASN A 148 11.35 -13.63 17.87
CA ASN A 148 12.00 -13.21 19.12
C ASN A 148 13.49 -12.85 18.88
N PRO A 149 14.24 -12.39 19.91
CA PRO A 149 15.66 -12.07 19.77
C PRO A 149 16.57 -13.24 19.36
N LYS A 150 16.09 -14.50 19.46
CA LYS A 150 16.77 -15.71 18.98
C LYS A 150 16.41 -16.05 17.52
N GLU A 151 15.73 -15.16 16.81
CA GLU A 151 15.23 -15.33 15.45
C GLU A 151 14.27 -16.50 15.24
N GLN A 152 13.47 -16.81 16.26
CA GLN A 152 12.45 -17.87 16.22
C GLN A 152 11.04 -17.30 16.23
N LEU A 153 10.12 -17.92 15.47
CA LEU A 153 8.72 -17.51 15.39
C LEU A 153 8.09 -17.50 16.78
N ARG A 154 7.55 -16.34 17.17
CA ARG A 154 6.86 -16.15 18.45
C ARG A 154 5.39 -15.77 18.26
N ARG A 155 5.13 -14.95 17.25
CA ARG A 155 3.81 -14.41 16.97
C ARG A 155 3.62 -14.33 15.47
N LEU A 156 2.39 -14.54 15.04
CA LEU A 156 1.97 -14.22 13.69
C LEU A 156 0.67 -13.43 13.68
N ILE A 157 0.50 -12.61 12.66
CA ILE A 157 -0.71 -11.83 12.47
C ILE A 157 -1.14 -11.95 11.02
N LEU A 158 -2.36 -12.43 10.80
CA LEU A 158 -3.02 -12.42 9.50
C LEU A 158 -3.90 -11.17 9.44
N PHE A 159 -3.74 -10.37 8.38
CA PHE A 159 -4.60 -9.21 8.09
C PHE A 159 -5.30 -9.42 6.77
N LYS A 160 -6.60 -9.11 6.71
CA LYS A 160 -7.28 -8.93 5.42
C LYS A 160 -6.56 -7.84 4.66
N LEU A 161 -6.29 -8.08 3.37
CA LEU A 161 -5.62 -7.09 2.56
C LEU A 161 -6.57 -5.95 2.20
N GLU A 162 -6.13 -4.71 2.40
CA GLU A 162 -6.89 -3.51 2.06
C GLU A 162 -6.98 -3.32 0.53
N LEU A 163 -8.03 -2.65 0.07
CA LEU A 163 -8.23 -2.33 -1.34
C LEU A 163 -7.06 -1.53 -1.92
N TYR A 164 -6.49 -0.60 -1.15
CA TYR A 164 -5.33 0.17 -1.55
C TYR A 164 -4.09 -0.72 -1.77
N GLU A 165 -3.84 -1.66 -0.85
CA GLU A 165 -2.73 -2.60 -0.98
C GLU A 165 -2.92 -3.51 -2.20
N LYS A 166 -4.15 -4.02 -2.43
CA LYS A 166 -4.50 -4.79 -3.64
C LYS A 166 -4.22 -4.01 -4.91
N LYS A 167 -4.64 -2.74 -4.99
CA LYS A 167 -4.37 -1.85 -6.13
C LYS A 167 -2.88 -1.71 -6.39
N ARG A 168 -2.06 -1.55 -5.35
CA ARG A 168 -0.60 -1.45 -5.50
C ARG A 168 0.05 -2.73 -6.03
N ILE A 169 -0.41 -3.90 -5.59
CA ILE A 169 0.07 -5.19 -6.13
C ILE A 169 -0.24 -5.26 -7.63
N HIS A 170 -1.48 -4.96 -8.01
CA HIS A 170 -1.92 -4.99 -9.41
C HIS A 170 -1.16 -3.99 -10.26
N LEU A 171 -0.99 -2.76 -9.79
CA LEU A 171 -0.20 -1.74 -10.47
C LEU A 171 1.24 -2.20 -10.68
N LYS A 172 1.89 -2.75 -9.66
CA LYS A 172 3.26 -3.26 -9.78
C LYS A 172 3.37 -4.39 -10.82
N ALA A 173 2.39 -5.30 -10.84
CA ALA A 173 2.35 -6.38 -11.82
C ALA A 173 2.12 -5.84 -13.25
N LEU A 174 1.20 -4.90 -13.41
CA LEU A 174 0.91 -4.20 -14.66
C LEU A 174 2.17 -3.50 -15.19
N LEU A 175 2.82 -2.66 -14.38
CA LEU A 175 4.05 -1.95 -14.77
C LEU A 175 5.15 -2.94 -15.17
N LYS A 176 5.35 -4.02 -14.41
CA LYS A 176 6.35 -5.03 -14.78
C LYS A 176 6.04 -5.68 -16.14
N SER A 177 4.77 -5.93 -16.45
CA SER A 177 4.36 -6.49 -17.74
C SER A 177 4.61 -5.54 -18.92
N GLN A 178 4.64 -4.24 -18.64
CA GLN A 178 4.88 -3.17 -19.63
C GLN A 178 6.36 -2.89 -19.90
N ASN A 179 7.31 -3.53 -19.20
CA ASN A 179 8.75 -3.38 -19.52
C ASN A 179 9.06 -3.65 -21.01
N LYS A 180 8.26 -4.49 -21.66
CA LYS A 180 8.36 -4.79 -23.09
C LYS A 180 7.97 -3.62 -24.00
N ASN A 181 7.10 -2.73 -23.53
CA ASN A 181 6.61 -1.57 -24.28
C ASN A 181 7.59 -0.38 -24.20
N ILE A 182 8.46 -0.38 -23.19
CA ILE A 182 9.47 0.68 -23.02
C ILE A 182 10.53 0.58 -24.10
N ASP A 183 10.69 1.66 -24.87
CA ASP A 183 11.55 1.71 -26.06
C ASP A 183 12.71 2.71 -25.92
N PRO A 184 13.96 2.22 -25.74
CA PRO A 184 15.16 3.05 -25.73
C PRO A 184 15.36 3.92 -26.96
N ASN A 185 14.83 3.56 -28.13
CA ASN A 185 14.96 4.37 -29.34
C ASN A 185 14.18 5.69 -29.26
N ARG A 186 13.29 5.84 -28.27
CA ARG A 186 12.52 7.07 -28.02
C ARG A 186 13.24 8.07 -27.11
N ILE A 187 14.42 7.73 -26.59
CA ILE A 187 15.20 8.64 -25.73
C ILE A 187 15.44 10.02 -26.39
N PRO A 188 15.83 10.12 -27.68
CA PRO A 188 15.99 11.43 -28.33
C PRO A 188 14.69 12.25 -28.34
N GLU A 189 13.54 11.61 -28.55
CA GLU A 189 12.22 12.28 -28.49
C GLU A 189 11.91 12.77 -27.07
N ILE A 190 12.17 11.94 -26.07
CA ILE A 190 11.97 12.27 -24.64
C ILE A 190 12.86 13.47 -24.24
N GLN A 191 14.12 13.48 -24.66
CA GLN A 191 15.05 14.58 -24.37
C GLN A 191 14.64 15.86 -25.10
N ALA A 192 14.24 15.76 -26.36
CA ALA A 192 13.77 16.92 -27.14
C ALA A 192 12.53 17.57 -26.50
N PHE A 193 11.68 16.78 -25.85
CA PHE A 193 10.45 17.28 -25.22
C PHE A 193 10.66 18.25 -24.04
N LEU A 194 11.90 18.46 -23.59
CA LEU A 194 12.24 19.56 -22.67
C LEU A 194 11.92 20.95 -23.27
N SER A 195 11.93 21.09 -24.60
CA SER A 195 11.53 22.36 -25.25
C SER A 195 10.06 22.70 -25.05
N GLU A 196 9.21 21.71 -24.75
CA GLU A 196 7.77 21.86 -24.58
C GLU A 196 7.36 22.06 -23.12
N THR A 197 8.32 22.26 -22.22
CA THR A 197 8.02 22.59 -20.81
C THR A 197 7.29 23.94 -20.73
N PRO A 198 6.49 24.20 -19.68
CA PRO A 198 5.78 25.49 -19.53
C PRO A 198 6.69 26.66 -19.10
N ILE A 199 7.99 26.41 -18.95
CA ILE A 199 8.96 27.39 -18.46
C ILE A 199 9.09 28.63 -19.35
N PRO A 200 9.11 28.53 -20.70
CA PRO A 200 9.13 29.70 -21.57
C PRO A 200 7.91 30.60 -21.37
N GLU A 201 6.71 30.03 -21.24
CA GLU A 201 5.47 30.77 -20.96
C GLU A 201 5.54 31.45 -19.59
N TRP A 202 6.04 30.78 -18.56
CA TRP A 202 6.20 31.36 -17.21
C TRP A 202 7.17 32.53 -17.22
N ARG A 203 8.31 32.41 -17.91
CA ARG A 203 9.27 33.51 -18.07
C ARG A 203 8.67 34.68 -18.85
N GLN A 204 7.82 34.40 -19.84
CA GLN A 204 7.11 35.45 -20.58
C GLN A 204 6.11 36.19 -19.67
N ARG A 205 5.32 35.46 -18.88
CA ARG A 205 4.37 36.04 -17.91
C ARG A 205 5.09 36.88 -16.86
N MET A 206 6.21 36.39 -16.32
CA MET A 206 7.11 37.16 -15.43
C MET A 206 7.57 38.47 -16.08
N ALA A 207 8.02 38.42 -17.34
CA ALA A 207 8.46 39.62 -18.08
C ALA A 207 7.31 40.61 -18.37
N GLN A 208 6.07 40.14 -18.38
CA GLN A 208 4.85 40.95 -18.52
C GLN A 208 4.35 41.53 -17.20
N GLY A 209 5.04 41.25 -16.08
CA GLY A 209 4.75 41.81 -14.76
C GLY A 209 3.94 40.90 -13.85
N ASP A 210 3.82 39.61 -14.17
CA ASP A 210 3.29 38.61 -13.24
C ASP A 210 4.27 38.41 -12.07
N ASP A 211 3.86 38.81 -10.86
CA ASP A 211 4.68 38.80 -9.65
C ASP A 211 4.64 37.46 -8.91
N MET A 212 3.84 36.50 -9.37
CA MET A 212 3.86 35.11 -8.91
C MET A 212 5.19 34.42 -9.23
N PHE A 213 5.85 34.86 -10.30
CA PHE A 213 7.11 34.27 -10.76
C PHE A 213 8.33 35.09 -10.37
N SER A 214 9.42 34.38 -10.06
CA SER A 214 10.76 34.94 -9.94
C SER A 214 11.73 34.06 -10.71
N GLU A 215 12.86 34.61 -11.14
CA GLU A 215 13.87 33.77 -11.83
C GLU A 215 14.36 32.63 -10.95
N GLU A 216 14.45 32.84 -9.62
CA GLU A 216 14.83 31.79 -8.67
C GLU A 216 13.79 30.66 -8.64
N SER A 217 12.49 31.00 -8.57
CA SER A 217 11.42 30.01 -8.50
C SER A 217 11.25 29.24 -9.81
N ILE A 218 11.32 29.93 -10.96
CA ILE A 218 11.31 29.30 -12.29
C ILE A 218 12.52 28.36 -12.46
N THR A 219 13.73 28.82 -12.11
CA THR A 219 14.95 28.00 -12.23
C THR A 219 14.88 26.74 -11.37
N ALA A 220 14.28 26.83 -10.17
CA ALA A 220 14.10 25.67 -9.30
C ALA A 220 13.19 24.60 -9.94
N VAL A 221 12.09 25.02 -10.59
CA VAL A 221 11.21 24.11 -11.34
C VAL A 221 11.90 23.55 -12.57
N GLU A 222 12.51 24.40 -13.41
CA GLU A 222 13.23 23.97 -14.62
C GLU A 222 14.32 22.93 -14.32
N THR A 223 15.06 23.13 -13.23
CA THR A 223 16.06 22.17 -12.74
C THR A 223 15.41 20.84 -12.35
N ALA A 224 14.27 20.88 -11.63
CA ALA A 224 13.54 19.67 -11.26
C ALA A 224 13.01 18.90 -12.48
N LEU A 225 12.47 19.60 -13.48
CA LEU A 225 11.99 18.98 -14.72
C LEU A 225 13.14 18.35 -15.51
N THR A 226 14.29 19.04 -15.61
CA THR A 226 15.48 18.53 -16.30
C THR A 226 16.04 17.28 -15.64
N GLU A 227 16.19 17.27 -14.31
CA GLU A 227 16.61 16.09 -13.55
C GLU A 227 15.64 14.91 -13.71
N TYR A 228 14.34 15.20 -13.77
CA TYR A 228 13.31 14.20 -14.03
C TYR A 228 13.47 13.56 -15.41
N VAL A 229 13.65 14.36 -16.48
CA VAL A 229 13.89 13.83 -17.84
C VAL A 229 15.13 12.95 -17.88
N GLN A 230 16.21 13.33 -17.21
CA GLN A 230 17.41 12.50 -17.11
C GLN A 230 17.12 11.15 -16.42
N THR A 231 16.43 11.19 -15.26
CA THR A 231 16.02 9.98 -14.53
C THR A 231 15.11 9.08 -15.39
N LEU A 232 14.20 9.69 -16.15
CA LEU A 232 13.29 9.00 -17.05
C LEU A 232 14.05 8.30 -18.18
N CYS A 233 15.00 9.00 -18.81
CA CYS A 233 15.86 8.43 -19.86
C CYS A 233 16.66 7.22 -19.34
N GLU A 234 17.20 7.29 -18.13
CA GLU A 234 17.89 6.16 -17.50
C GLU A 234 16.97 4.96 -17.25
N ALA A 235 15.73 5.22 -16.84
CA ALA A 235 14.72 4.17 -16.66
C ALA A 235 14.32 3.53 -18.00
N VAL A 236 14.17 4.35 -19.05
CA VAL A 236 13.86 3.90 -20.42
C VAL A 236 15.01 3.07 -21.00
N GLN A 237 16.26 3.53 -20.83
CA GLN A 237 17.45 2.78 -21.25
C GLN A 237 17.52 1.39 -20.61
N LYS A 238 17.08 1.27 -19.35
CA LYS A 238 17.02 0.01 -18.59
C LYS A 238 15.73 -0.79 -18.85
N LYS A 239 14.84 -0.34 -19.74
CA LYS A 239 13.50 -0.90 -19.98
C LYS A 239 12.71 -1.16 -18.70
N ASN A 240 12.75 -0.20 -17.78
CA ASN A 240 12.17 -0.35 -16.45
C ASN A 240 10.96 0.58 -16.28
N ALA A 241 9.79 0.06 -16.67
CA ALA A 241 8.51 0.77 -16.56
C ALA A 241 8.16 1.15 -15.12
N THR A 242 8.54 0.31 -14.15
CA THR A 242 8.30 0.61 -12.72
C THR A 242 9.10 1.83 -12.26
N THR A 243 10.38 1.92 -12.64
CA THR A 243 11.19 3.10 -12.31
C THR A 243 10.72 4.33 -13.06
N ALA A 244 10.34 4.19 -14.34
CA ALA A 244 9.78 5.30 -15.12
C ALA A 244 8.52 5.87 -14.45
N TYR A 245 7.54 5.02 -14.13
CA TYR A 245 6.32 5.44 -13.43
C TYR A 245 6.62 6.09 -12.07
N ASN A 246 7.42 5.43 -11.21
CA ASN A 246 7.70 5.92 -9.86
C ASN A 246 8.56 7.19 -9.82
N SER A 247 9.28 7.51 -10.90
CA SER A 247 10.05 8.76 -11.00
C SER A 247 9.13 9.99 -11.03
N MET A 248 7.89 9.84 -11.53
CA MET A 248 6.88 10.90 -11.53
C MET A 248 6.54 11.36 -10.11
N GLY A 249 6.19 10.42 -9.21
CA GLY A 249 5.84 10.77 -7.84
C GLY A 249 6.99 11.44 -7.07
N LYS A 250 8.24 11.18 -7.44
CA LYS A 250 9.40 11.89 -6.86
C LYS A 250 9.47 13.34 -7.36
N LEU A 251 9.20 13.57 -8.64
CA LEU A 251 9.15 14.90 -9.21
C LEU A 251 8.01 15.72 -8.58
N VAL A 252 6.78 15.19 -8.53
CA VAL A 252 5.63 15.91 -7.96
C VAL A 252 5.91 16.33 -6.51
N LYS A 253 6.48 15.44 -5.69
CA LYS A 253 6.89 15.80 -4.31
C LYS A 253 7.99 16.85 -4.25
N LYS A 254 8.90 16.89 -5.23
CA LYS A 254 9.92 17.94 -5.34
C LYS A 254 9.28 19.27 -5.70
N LEU A 255 8.32 19.25 -6.63
CA LEU A 255 7.53 20.41 -7.03
C LEU A 255 6.65 20.93 -5.87
N ASN A 256 6.05 20.06 -5.03
CA ASN A 256 5.28 20.47 -3.83
C ASN A 256 6.16 21.34 -2.92
N LYS A 257 7.38 20.88 -2.64
CA LYS A 257 8.34 21.62 -1.82
C LYS A 257 8.79 22.94 -2.43
N ILE A 258 8.91 22.99 -3.76
CA ILE A 258 9.23 24.24 -4.46
C ILE A 258 8.04 25.19 -4.31
N ASN A 259 6.81 24.70 -4.48
CA ASN A 259 5.62 25.51 -4.30
C ASN A 259 5.45 25.99 -2.85
N ASP A 260 5.68 25.15 -1.85
CA ASP A 260 5.64 25.55 -0.43
C ASP A 260 6.60 26.72 -0.14
N LYS A 261 7.72 26.80 -0.86
CA LYS A 261 8.71 27.86 -0.71
C LYS A 261 8.34 29.14 -1.46
N TYR A 262 7.82 29.04 -2.68
CA TYR A 262 7.70 30.18 -3.59
C TYR A 262 6.25 30.55 -3.97
N GLY A 263 5.28 29.66 -3.77
CA GLY A 263 3.87 29.90 -4.09
C GLY A 263 3.55 30.07 -5.59
N LEU A 264 4.38 29.50 -6.48
CA LEU A 264 4.29 29.73 -7.93
C LEU A 264 3.36 28.77 -8.69
N ILE A 265 2.88 27.70 -8.07
CA ILE A 265 2.04 26.67 -8.72
C ILE A 265 0.63 26.81 -8.17
N GLU A 266 -0.23 27.48 -8.95
CA GLU A 266 -1.66 27.52 -8.69
C GLU A 266 -2.41 26.59 -9.67
N THR A 267 -3.63 26.95 -10.07
CA THR A 267 -4.48 26.11 -10.92
C THR A 267 -3.93 26.02 -12.35
N MET A 268 -3.48 27.14 -12.93
CA MET A 268 -3.02 27.18 -14.33
C MET A 268 -1.69 26.43 -14.50
N GLU A 269 -0.71 26.72 -13.65
CA GLU A 269 0.62 26.10 -13.69
C GLU A 269 0.53 24.60 -13.43
N ARG A 270 -0.40 24.20 -12.55
CA ARG A 270 -0.70 22.80 -12.32
C ARG A 270 -1.20 22.14 -13.60
N GLU A 271 -2.16 22.73 -14.30
CA GLU A 271 -2.70 22.16 -15.54
C GLU A 271 -1.62 22.01 -16.62
N GLU A 272 -0.81 23.06 -16.83
CA GLU A 272 0.31 23.06 -17.78
C GLU A 272 1.36 21.97 -17.44
N LEU A 273 1.76 21.88 -16.16
CA LEU A 273 2.67 20.84 -15.70
C LEU A 273 2.06 19.44 -15.87
N CYS A 274 0.80 19.26 -15.52
CA CYS A 274 0.13 17.96 -15.59
C CYS A 274 0.00 17.48 -17.04
N GLU A 275 -0.34 18.38 -17.97
CA GLU A 275 -0.40 18.06 -19.39
C GLU A 275 0.97 17.63 -19.94
N TRP A 276 2.02 18.41 -19.64
CA TRP A 276 3.38 18.09 -20.06
C TRP A 276 3.86 16.75 -19.49
N LEU A 277 3.65 16.53 -18.19
CA LEU A 277 4.07 15.30 -17.49
C LEU A 277 3.36 14.05 -18.00
N ASN A 278 2.03 14.15 -18.23
CA ASN A 278 1.23 13.06 -18.76
C ASN A 278 1.59 12.73 -20.21
N THR A 279 1.96 13.73 -21.01
CA THR A 279 2.43 13.52 -22.37
C THR A 279 3.79 12.86 -22.38
N LEU A 280 4.73 13.37 -21.58
CA LEU A 280 6.10 12.90 -21.53
C LEU A 280 6.21 11.43 -21.07
N ILE A 281 5.48 11.02 -20.04
CA ILE A 281 5.53 9.62 -19.57
C ILE A 281 5.05 8.65 -20.64
N ARG A 282 4.03 9.03 -21.45
CA ARG A 282 3.49 8.19 -22.53
C ARG A 282 4.48 8.04 -23.68
N LYS A 283 5.35 9.04 -23.92
CA LYS A 283 6.45 8.93 -24.90
C LYS A 283 7.40 7.78 -24.61
N THR A 284 7.53 7.36 -23.34
CA THR A 284 8.35 6.17 -22.99
C THR A 284 7.84 4.86 -23.59
N GLY A 285 6.58 4.82 -24.05
CA GLY A 285 5.88 3.60 -24.44
C GLY A 285 5.04 3.00 -23.32
N LEU A 286 4.98 3.64 -22.15
CA LEU A 286 4.09 3.23 -21.07
C LEU A 286 2.62 3.44 -21.48
N GLU A 287 1.84 2.37 -21.43
CA GLU A 287 0.42 2.36 -21.72
C GLU A 287 -0.37 2.57 -20.43
N LEU A 288 -1.01 3.72 -20.33
CA LEU A 288 -1.89 4.10 -19.23
C LEU A 288 -3.28 4.34 -19.81
N ALA A 289 -4.33 4.11 -19.03
CA ALA A 289 -5.68 4.46 -19.48
C ALA A 289 -5.76 5.97 -19.75
N ASP A 290 -6.53 6.35 -20.78
CA ASP A 290 -6.55 7.73 -21.31
C ASP A 290 -6.95 8.77 -20.26
N ASN A 291 -7.77 8.37 -19.28
CA ASN A 291 -8.26 9.21 -18.20
C ASN A 291 -7.41 9.17 -16.91
N VAL A 292 -6.25 8.51 -16.93
CA VAL A 292 -5.37 8.44 -15.76
C VAL A 292 -4.40 9.61 -15.77
N ASP A 293 -4.55 10.48 -14.78
CA ASP A 293 -3.55 11.47 -14.37
C ASP A 293 -2.63 10.84 -13.33
N ILE A 294 -1.38 10.56 -13.71
CA ILE A 294 -0.40 9.92 -12.82
C ILE A 294 0.17 10.86 -11.75
N THR A 295 -0.14 12.15 -11.83
CA THR A 295 0.28 13.13 -10.82
C THR A 295 -0.69 13.18 -9.64
N ASP A 296 -1.95 12.81 -9.85
CA ASP A 296 -3.07 13.06 -8.93
C ASP A 296 -2.82 12.54 -7.51
N GLU A 297 -2.31 11.32 -7.38
CA GLU A 297 -2.05 10.70 -6.08
C GLU A 297 -0.93 11.35 -5.25
N TYR A 298 -0.17 12.28 -5.84
CA TYR A 298 1.00 12.91 -5.22
C TYR A 298 0.89 14.43 -5.02
N ARG A 299 -0.13 15.08 -5.58
CA ARG A 299 -0.28 16.54 -5.53
C ARG A 299 -0.76 17.00 -4.15
N GLU A 300 -0.11 18.03 -3.64
CA GLU A 300 -0.47 18.67 -2.36
C GLU A 300 -0.67 20.20 -2.50
N TRP A 301 -0.46 20.75 -3.71
CA TRP A 301 -0.61 22.17 -4.05
C TRP A 301 -2.02 22.56 -4.47
#